data_AF-A0A316DBQ4-F1
#
_entry.id   AF-A0A316DBQ4-F1
#
_cell.length_a   1.000
_cell.length_b   1.000
_cell.length_c   1.000
_cell.angle_alpha   90.00
_cell.angle_beta   90.00
_cell.angle_gamma   90.00
#
_symmetry.space_group_name_H-M   'P 1'
#
loop_
_entity.id
_entity.type
_entity.pdbx_description
1 polymer ?
#
loop_
_entity_poly.entity_id
_entity_poly.type
_entity_poly.pdbx_seq_one_letter_code
_entity_poly.pdbx_strand_id
1 'polypeptide(L)'
;MKSTFAKGALALTIAASAFSFVGLESASAASQTITASINTVTATNYMVNMKWGAVSGATKYVIKTSNSPHVDTADVDWATTTATSLSKQMTTTVGYRYFKVYAYDGAGTLLAYSNQVGAAKYQTGLVVRMKTDSALTSSYPTSSASNYQKPLWFVTLDATSKASNVAPNFQLGEFITESTLTSGVVDPMMIQHVQNARTRKGSAMSINSGYRSPNHNAAIGGASLSRHMWGDAMDIPATTTADYNYYNSLFSAEGPDYIESFAEAGYNHWHGDWRNEVRDYTNY
;
A
#
# COMPACT_ATOMS: atom_id res chain seq x y z
N MET A 1 62.13 49.08 -41.56
CA MET A 1 60.98 48.89 -40.64
C MET A 1 61.37 47.85 -39.61
N LYS A 2 61.27 48.20 -38.32
CA LYS A 2 61.53 47.37 -37.13
C LYS A 2 60.57 46.15 -37.13
N SER A 3 61.08 44.93 -36.88
CA SER A 3 61.01 44.17 -35.59
C SER A 3 59.55 43.70 -35.27
N THR A 4 59.23 42.48 -34.79
CA THR A 4 59.92 41.64 -33.79
C THR A 4 59.18 40.32 -33.52
N PHE A 5 59.97 39.35 -33.03
CA PHE A 5 59.70 38.26 -32.06
C PHE A 5 58.89 36.99 -32.41
N ALA A 6 59.66 35.89 -32.34
CA ALA A 6 59.25 34.53 -32.01
C ALA A 6 58.74 34.38 -30.57
N LYS A 7 57.92 33.33 -30.35
CA LYS A 7 57.64 32.56 -29.13
C LYS A 7 56.73 31.41 -29.59
N GLY A 8 56.85 30.14 -29.25
CA GLY A 8 57.64 29.41 -28.27
C GLY A 8 56.97 28.03 -28.16
N ALA A 9 57.78 26.97 -28.10
CA ALA A 9 57.36 25.58 -28.03
C ALA A 9 56.57 25.25 -26.75
N LEU A 10 55.65 24.28 -26.84
CA LEU A 10 55.56 23.19 -25.85
C LEU A 10 54.75 22.02 -26.44
N ALA A 11 55.45 21.06 -27.03
CA ALA A 11 54.90 19.72 -27.23
C ALA A 11 54.92 19.02 -25.86
N LEU A 12 53.78 18.97 -25.17
CA LEU A 12 53.64 18.18 -23.96
C LEU A 12 53.24 16.76 -24.36
N THR A 13 54.25 15.88 -24.36
CA THR A 13 54.10 14.43 -24.41
C THR A 13 53.30 13.99 -23.18
N ILE A 14 52.01 13.65 -23.35
CA ILE A 14 51.26 12.98 -22.29
C ILE A 14 51.66 11.50 -22.35
N ALA A 15 52.48 11.10 -21.38
CA ALA A 15 52.77 9.71 -21.09
C ALA A 15 51.46 8.97 -20.84
N ALA A 16 51.18 7.95 -21.65
CA ALA A 16 50.15 6.97 -21.37
C ALA A 16 50.63 6.08 -20.19
N SER A 17 50.44 6.58 -18.97
CA SER A 17 50.54 5.75 -17.78
C SER A 17 49.37 4.77 -17.78
N ALA A 18 49.70 3.50 -18.00
CA ALA A 18 48.81 2.36 -17.82
C ALA A 18 48.21 2.40 -16.41
N PHE A 19 46.94 2.77 -16.31
CA PHE A 19 46.14 2.49 -15.12
C PHE A 19 45.45 1.14 -15.33
N SER A 20 46.00 0.14 -14.66
CA SER A 20 45.36 -1.14 -14.41
C SER A 20 44.06 -0.88 -13.63
N PHE A 21 42.92 -0.84 -14.31
CA PHE A 21 41.65 -1.03 -13.63
C PHE A 21 41.54 -2.51 -13.26
N VAL A 22 41.96 -2.81 -12.04
CA VAL A 22 41.56 -4.02 -11.31
C VAL A 22 40.04 -4.03 -11.28
N GLY A 23 39.46 -5.18 -11.66
CA GLY A 23 38.05 -5.35 -11.90
C GLY A 23 37.17 -4.80 -10.78
N LEU A 24 36.29 -3.86 -11.13
CA LEU A 24 34.94 -3.96 -10.63
C LEU A 24 34.28 -5.05 -11.46
N GLU A 25 34.46 -6.30 -11.01
CA GLU A 25 33.35 -7.24 -11.12
C GLU A 25 32.17 -6.50 -10.51
N SER A 26 31.33 -5.94 -11.37
CA SER A 26 29.93 -5.88 -11.05
C SER A 26 29.58 -7.33 -10.78
N ALA A 27 29.59 -7.69 -9.50
CA ALA A 27 28.79 -8.79 -9.04
C ALA A 27 27.38 -8.41 -9.48
N SER A 28 27.04 -8.85 -10.70
CA SER A 28 25.70 -9.09 -11.14
C SER A 28 25.09 -9.80 -9.94
N ALA A 29 24.33 -9.06 -9.13
CA ALA A 29 23.50 -9.63 -8.10
C ALA A 29 22.56 -10.53 -8.87
N ALA A 30 22.97 -11.79 -9.03
CA ALA A 30 22.23 -12.78 -9.76
C ALA A 30 20.87 -12.77 -9.09
N SER A 31 19.86 -12.37 -9.86
CA SER A 31 18.46 -12.46 -9.48
C SER A 31 18.16 -13.95 -9.33
N GLN A 32 18.57 -14.54 -8.21
CA GLN A 32 18.23 -15.90 -7.87
C GLN A 32 16.76 -15.89 -7.49
N THR A 33 16.00 -16.69 -8.23
CA THR A 33 14.58 -16.90 -8.01
C THR A 33 14.40 -17.59 -6.67
N ILE A 34 14.02 -16.83 -5.65
CA ILE A 34 13.75 -17.36 -4.31
C ILE A 34 12.24 -17.54 -4.14
N THR A 35 11.83 -18.80 -4.08
CA THR A 35 10.47 -19.27 -3.81
C THR A 35 10.14 -19.10 -2.33
N ALA A 36 10.04 -17.87 -1.84
CA ALA A 36 9.67 -17.59 -0.45
C ALA A 36 8.26 -16.99 -0.34
N SER A 37 7.26 -17.62 -0.97
CA SER A 37 5.87 -17.31 -0.70
C SER A 37 5.61 -17.40 0.81
N ILE A 38 5.26 -16.29 1.46
CA ILE A 38 4.71 -16.35 2.82
C ILE A 38 3.36 -17.07 2.70
N ASN A 39 3.38 -18.37 2.96
CA ASN A 39 2.21 -19.23 2.76
C ASN A 39 1.14 -19.01 3.83
N THR A 40 1.47 -18.27 4.88
CA THR A 40 0.55 -17.96 5.99
C THR A 40 0.97 -16.64 6.62
N VAL A 41 0.45 -15.52 6.12
CA VAL A 41 0.12 -14.42 7.02
C VAL A 41 -1.22 -14.79 7.62
N THR A 42 -1.18 -15.56 8.70
CA THR A 42 -2.37 -15.76 9.54
C THR A 42 -2.37 -14.60 10.50
N ALA A 43 -3.22 -13.62 10.27
CA ALA A 43 -3.35 -12.50 11.18
C ALA A 43 -4.43 -12.83 12.22
N THR A 44 -4.00 -13.47 13.30
CA THR A 44 -4.81 -13.67 14.50
C THR A 44 -4.26 -12.75 15.58
N ASN A 45 -5.15 -12.13 16.38
CA ASN A 45 -4.77 -11.32 17.54
C ASN A 45 -3.73 -10.22 17.24
N TYR A 46 -3.88 -9.49 16.12
CA TYR A 46 -3.06 -8.31 15.79
C TYR A 46 -1.59 -8.61 15.38
N MET A 47 -1.25 -9.89 15.20
CA MET A 47 0.11 -10.36 14.87
C MET A 47 0.33 -10.52 13.37
N VAL A 48 1.52 -10.18 12.90
CA VAL A 48 2.02 -10.62 11.60
C VAL A 48 2.90 -11.84 11.81
N ASN A 49 2.46 -12.94 11.21
CA ASN A 49 3.17 -14.21 11.20
C ASN A 49 3.78 -14.43 9.82
N MET A 50 5.08 -14.77 9.79
CA MET A 50 5.85 -14.99 8.58
C MET A 50 6.66 -16.28 8.70
N LYS A 51 6.80 -17.01 7.60
CA LYS A 51 7.65 -18.19 7.47
C LYS A 51 8.27 -18.23 6.09
N TRP A 52 9.54 -18.58 6.00
CA TRP A 52 10.31 -18.68 4.75
C TRP A 52 11.22 -19.90 4.73
N GLY A 53 11.81 -20.20 3.58
CA GLY A 53 12.78 -21.28 3.43
C GLY A 53 14.17 -20.87 3.96
N ALA A 54 14.93 -21.83 4.46
CA ALA A 54 16.32 -21.58 4.83
C ALA A 54 17.17 -21.24 3.59
N VAL A 55 18.06 -20.27 3.72
CA VAL A 55 19.04 -19.89 2.70
C VAL A 55 20.40 -20.49 3.09
N SER A 56 21.03 -21.21 2.16
CA SER A 56 22.35 -21.79 2.39
C SER A 56 23.39 -20.71 2.70
N GLY A 57 24.19 -20.90 3.75
CA GLY A 57 25.19 -19.92 4.20
C GLY A 57 24.64 -18.74 4.98
N ALA A 58 23.31 -18.55 5.07
CA ALA A 58 22.73 -17.47 5.85
C ALA A 58 22.86 -17.75 7.35
N THR A 59 23.38 -16.78 8.09
CA THR A 59 23.46 -16.79 9.55
C THR A 59 22.43 -15.85 10.19
N LYS A 60 21.86 -14.93 9.40
CA LYS A 60 20.91 -13.90 9.85
C LYS A 60 19.87 -13.61 8.77
N TYR A 61 18.63 -13.38 9.19
CA TYR A 61 17.55 -12.83 8.39
C TYR A 61 17.13 -11.46 8.95
N VAL A 62 16.99 -10.48 8.06
CA VAL A 62 16.49 -9.14 8.37
C VAL A 62 15.18 -8.94 7.63
N ILE A 63 14.14 -8.59 8.36
CA ILE A 63 12.84 -8.26 7.80
C ILE A 63 12.78 -6.75 7.71
N LYS A 64 12.74 -6.22 6.49
CA LYS A 64 12.54 -4.80 6.24
C LYS A 64 11.08 -4.48 6.07
N THR A 65 10.69 -3.27 6.45
CA THR A 65 9.32 -2.77 6.29
C THR A 65 9.30 -1.41 5.60
N SER A 66 8.31 -1.21 4.73
CA SER A 66 8.03 0.06 4.09
C SER A 66 6.57 0.43 4.22
N ASN A 67 6.32 1.73 4.16
CA ASN A 67 4.99 2.27 3.94
C ASN A 67 4.72 2.41 2.45
N SER A 68 5.73 2.38 1.57
CA SER A 68 5.55 2.37 0.12
C SER A 68 5.25 0.95 -0.38
N PRO A 69 4.47 0.77 -1.47
CA PRO A 69 4.20 -0.53 -2.08
C PRO A 69 5.44 -1.25 -2.64
N HIS A 70 6.65 -0.73 -2.38
CA HIS A 70 7.95 -1.32 -2.69
C HIS A 70 8.87 -1.30 -1.46
N VAL A 71 9.45 -2.47 -1.16
CA VAL A 71 10.41 -2.66 -0.07
C VAL A 71 11.80 -2.98 -0.63
N ASP A 72 12.77 -2.17 -0.22
CA ASP A 72 14.16 -2.21 -0.66
C ASP A 72 15.14 -2.35 0.52
N THR A 73 16.42 -2.59 0.22
CA THR A 73 17.47 -2.79 1.23
C THR A 73 17.75 -1.55 2.09
N ALA A 74 17.32 -0.37 1.64
CA ALA A 74 17.46 0.88 2.39
C ALA A 74 16.33 1.09 3.42
N ASP A 75 15.24 0.32 3.33
CA ASP A 75 14.12 0.45 4.25
C ASP A 75 14.46 -0.01 5.67
N VAL A 76 13.60 0.40 6.61
CA VAL A 76 13.75 0.18 8.05
C VAL A 76 13.79 -1.31 8.38
N ASP A 77 14.78 -1.70 9.19
CA ASP A 77 14.85 -3.02 9.79
C ASP A 77 13.74 -3.18 10.82
N TRP A 78 12.68 -3.88 10.44
CA TRP A 78 11.56 -4.14 11.33
C TRP A 78 11.90 -5.22 12.35
N ALA A 79 12.63 -6.25 11.95
CA ALA A 79 13.08 -7.31 12.84
C ALA A 79 14.33 -8.00 12.29
N THR A 80 15.10 -8.61 13.18
CA THR A 80 16.24 -9.48 12.85
C THR A 80 16.08 -10.79 13.59
N THR A 81 16.34 -11.92 12.93
CA THR A 81 16.24 -13.25 13.52
C THR A 81 17.19 -14.23 12.83
N THR A 82 17.59 -15.30 13.53
CA THR A 82 18.30 -16.43 12.94
C THR A 82 17.34 -17.56 12.53
N ALA A 83 16.08 -17.50 12.98
CA ALA A 83 15.04 -18.46 12.62
C ALA A 83 14.48 -18.19 11.21
N THR A 84 13.81 -19.19 10.64
CA THR A 84 13.09 -19.08 9.35
C THR A 84 11.61 -18.72 9.52
N SER A 85 11.28 -18.12 10.66
CA SER A 85 9.94 -17.66 10.99
C SER A 85 9.99 -16.46 11.93
N LEU A 86 8.97 -15.61 11.84
CA LEU A 86 8.77 -14.46 12.71
C LEU A 86 7.29 -14.34 13.08
N SER A 87 7.01 -14.10 14.36
CA SER A 87 5.71 -13.63 14.84
C SER A 87 5.94 -12.31 15.56
N LYS A 88 5.37 -11.23 15.03
CA LYS A 88 5.54 -9.90 15.62
C LYS A 88 4.30 -9.04 15.39
N GLN A 89 3.90 -8.30 16.43
CA GLN A 89 2.77 -7.38 16.35
C GLN A 89 3.12 -6.21 15.43
N MET A 90 2.21 -5.84 14.52
CA MET A 90 2.35 -4.57 13.81
C MET A 90 2.14 -3.42 14.77
N THR A 91 3.04 -2.42 14.70
CA THR A 91 3.01 -1.18 15.50
C THR A 91 1.65 -0.49 15.43
N THR A 92 1.35 0.44 16.35
CA THR A 92 0.01 1.01 16.58
C THR A 92 -0.63 1.74 15.40
N THR A 93 0.11 2.07 14.34
CA THR A 93 -0.40 2.83 13.19
C THR A 93 -1.34 2.01 12.30
N VAL A 94 -2.52 2.56 12.00
CA VAL A 94 -3.47 2.07 10.99
C VAL A 94 -2.91 2.31 9.59
N GLY A 95 -3.23 1.45 8.62
CA GLY A 95 -2.82 1.61 7.22
C GLY A 95 -2.11 0.40 6.64
N TYR A 96 -1.57 0.56 5.43
CA TYR A 96 -0.83 -0.49 4.75
C TYR A 96 0.64 -0.54 5.17
N ARG A 97 1.17 -1.76 5.27
CA ARG A 97 2.60 -2.02 5.45
C ARG A 97 3.07 -3.13 4.55
N TYR A 98 4.28 -2.99 4.08
CA TYR A 98 4.91 -3.94 3.18
C TYR A 98 6.17 -4.49 3.82
N PHE A 99 6.49 -5.74 3.53
CA PHE A 99 7.61 -6.44 4.13
C PHE A 99 8.38 -7.28 3.13
N LYS A 100 9.68 -7.41 3.36
CA LYS A 100 10.57 -8.27 2.60
C LYS A 100 11.68 -8.80 3.49
N VAL A 101 12.04 -10.06 3.31
CA VAL A 101 13.07 -10.75 4.09
C VAL A 101 14.37 -10.74 3.31
N TYR A 102 15.46 -10.41 3.97
CA TYR A 102 16.82 -10.39 3.43
C TYR A 102 17.69 -11.35 4.25
N ALA A 103 18.43 -12.22 3.59
CA ALA A 103 19.30 -13.20 4.23
C ALA A 103 20.77 -12.79 4.07
N TYR A 104 21.52 -12.82 5.17
CA TYR A 104 22.91 -12.42 5.23
C TYR A 104 23.79 -13.53 5.79
N ASP A 105 25.04 -13.61 5.32
CA ASP A 105 26.07 -14.46 5.91
C ASP A 105 26.65 -13.86 7.22
N GLY A 106 27.61 -14.57 7.82
CA GLY A 106 28.30 -14.10 9.03
C GLY A 106 29.21 -12.88 8.85
N ALA A 107 29.56 -12.53 7.60
CA ALA A 107 30.33 -11.33 7.26
C ALA A 107 29.43 -10.13 6.96
N GLY A 108 28.11 -10.32 6.87
CA GLY A 108 27.15 -9.27 6.51
C GLY A 108 26.90 -9.14 5.01
N THR A 109 27.38 -10.07 4.19
CA THR A 109 27.10 -10.11 2.74
C THR A 109 25.65 -10.51 2.51
N LEU A 110 24.94 -9.77 1.65
CA LEU A 110 23.60 -10.14 1.22
C LEU A 110 23.66 -11.37 0.32
N LEU A 111 23.03 -12.46 0.75
CA LEU A 111 22.97 -13.70 -0.02
C LEU A 111 21.70 -13.80 -0.86
N ALA A 112 20.59 -13.24 -0.37
CA ALA A 112 19.25 -13.55 -0.87
C ALA A 112 18.19 -12.59 -0.34
N TYR A 113 17.05 -12.48 -1.04
CA TYR A 113 15.85 -11.82 -0.53
C TYR A 113 14.55 -12.52 -0.97
N SER A 114 13.47 -12.37 -0.20
CA SER A 114 12.15 -12.92 -0.52
C SER A 114 11.38 -12.06 -1.53
N ASN A 115 10.24 -12.56 -2.03
CA ASN A 115 9.22 -11.66 -2.57
C ASN A 115 8.70 -10.73 -1.45
N GLN A 116 8.05 -9.65 -1.86
CA GLN A 116 7.37 -8.76 -0.91
C GLN A 116 6.03 -9.35 -0.48
N VAL A 117 5.58 -8.95 0.71
CA VAL A 117 4.20 -9.11 1.17
C VAL A 117 3.63 -7.79 1.64
N GLY A 118 2.31 -7.67 1.63
CA GLY A 118 1.58 -6.54 2.16
C GLY A 118 0.62 -6.98 3.26
N ALA A 119 0.33 -6.06 4.18
CA ALA A 119 -0.63 -6.22 5.24
C ALA A 119 -1.39 -4.91 5.47
N ALA A 120 -2.70 -5.00 5.63
CA ALA A 120 -3.56 -3.89 6.00
C ALA A 120 -3.89 -3.98 7.48
N LYS A 121 -3.57 -2.94 8.25
CA LYS A 121 -3.94 -2.84 9.65
C LYS A 121 -5.10 -1.87 9.82
N TYR A 122 -6.14 -2.33 10.48
CA TYR A 122 -7.34 -1.56 10.80
C TYR A 122 -7.37 -1.14 12.27
N GLN A 123 -8.33 -0.30 12.64
CA GLN A 123 -8.41 0.39 13.93
C GLN A 123 -8.56 -0.54 15.12
N THR A 124 -9.28 -1.64 14.92
CA THR A 124 -9.43 -2.69 15.94
C THR A 124 -8.11 -3.36 16.28
N GLY A 125 -7.05 -3.07 15.52
CA GLY A 125 -5.77 -3.75 15.52
C GLY A 125 -5.72 -4.88 14.50
N LEU A 126 -6.87 -5.28 13.92
CA LEU A 126 -6.97 -6.37 12.95
C LEU A 126 -5.96 -6.13 11.83
N VAL A 127 -5.17 -7.16 11.53
CA VAL A 127 -4.30 -7.18 10.37
C VAL A 127 -4.94 -8.11 9.34
N VAL A 128 -4.95 -7.72 8.07
CA VAL A 128 -5.43 -8.56 6.98
C VAL A 128 -4.34 -8.66 5.93
N ARG A 129 -4.10 -9.88 5.42
CA ARG A 129 -3.11 -10.10 4.37
C ARG A 129 -3.52 -9.34 3.11
N MET A 130 -2.53 -8.75 2.45
CA MET A 130 -2.67 -8.25 1.09
C MET A 130 -1.94 -9.16 0.09
N LYS A 131 -2.43 -9.17 -1.14
CA LYS A 131 -1.80 -9.85 -2.29
C LYS A 131 -1.71 -8.90 -3.47
N THR A 132 -0.78 -9.19 -4.38
CA THR A 132 -0.79 -8.57 -5.70
C THR A 132 -1.78 -9.30 -6.61
N ASP A 133 -2.35 -8.56 -7.55
CA ASP A 133 -3.26 -9.10 -8.57
C ASP A 133 -3.10 -8.30 -9.87
N SER A 134 -2.31 -8.82 -10.81
CA SER A 134 -1.98 -8.11 -12.04
C SER A 134 -3.19 -7.95 -12.97
N ALA A 135 -4.13 -8.89 -12.95
CA ALA A 135 -5.35 -8.81 -13.74
C ALA A 135 -6.27 -7.70 -13.20
N LEU A 136 -6.50 -7.69 -11.88
CA LEU A 136 -7.29 -6.65 -11.23
C LEU A 136 -6.61 -5.28 -11.39
N THR A 137 -5.29 -5.18 -11.17
CA THR A 137 -4.52 -3.95 -11.43
C THR A 137 -4.73 -3.44 -12.85
N SER A 138 -4.65 -4.33 -13.84
CA SER A 138 -4.78 -3.95 -15.26
C SER A 138 -6.18 -3.46 -15.62
N SER A 139 -7.21 -3.88 -14.90
CA SER A 139 -8.60 -3.44 -15.11
C SER A 139 -8.87 -2.00 -14.67
N TYR A 140 -8.01 -1.39 -13.85
CA TYR A 140 -8.13 0.03 -13.52
C TYR A 140 -7.80 0.90 -14.74
N PRO A 141 -8.54 1.99 -14.97
CA PRO A 141 -8.22 2.95 -16.00
C PRO A 141 -6.90 3.67 -15.68
N THR A 142 -6.29 4.22 -16.71
CA THR A 142 -5.07 5.03 -16.58
C THR A 142 -5.42 6.49 -16.32
N SER A 143 -4.65 7.14 -15.45
CA SER A 143 -4.70 8.58 -15.21
C SER A 143 -3.28 9.09 -15.00
N SER A 144 -3.01 10.32 -15.40
CA SER A 144 -1.74 11.01 -15.11
C SER A 144 -1.72 11.64 -13.71
N ALA A 145 -2.87 11.72 -13.04
CA ALA A 145 -2.96 12.28 -11.70
C ALA A 145 -2.42 11.31 -10.65
N SER A 146 -1.60 11.82 -9.72
CA SER A 146 -0.91 11.03 -8.70
C SER A 146 -1.87 10.34 -7.72
N ASN A 147 -3.05 10.89 -7.48
CA ASN A 147 -4.06 10.26 -6.63
C ASN A 147 -4.81 9.10 -7.32
N TYR A 148 -4.57 8.84 -8.61
CA TYR A 148 -5.18 7.74 -9.38
C TYR A 148 -4.17 6.67 -9.81
N GLN A 149 -3.07 6.51 -9.05
CA GLN A 149 -2.17 5.38 -9.26
C GLN A 149 -2.93 4.06 -9.13
N LYS A 150 -2.64 3.12 -10.02
CA LYS A 150 -3.31 1.82 -10.02
C LYS A 150 -2.91 1.05 -8.76
N PRO A 151 -3.87 0.50 -8.00
CA PRO A 151 -3.54 -0.34 -6.85
C PRO A 151 -2.77 -1.58 -7.31
N LEU A 152 -1.61 -1.82 -6.70
CA LEU A 152 -0.83 -3.05 -6.91
C LEU A 152 -1.17 -4.13 -5.89
N TRP A 153 -1.64 -3.70 -4.72
CA TRP A 153 -1.89 -4.54 -3.56
C TRP A 153 -3.35 -4.47 -3.15
N PHE A 154 -3.92 -5.64 -2.85
CA PHE A 154 -5.32 -5.81 -2.55
C PHE A 154 -5.48 -6.60 -1.26
N VAL A 155 -6.38 -6.14 -0.40
CA VAL A 155 -6.80 -6.84 0.81
C VAL A 155 -7.45 -8.16 0.39
N THR A 156 -7.13 -9.25 1.09
CA THR A 156 -7.75 -10.56 0.86
C THR A 156 -9.15 -10.61 1.49
N LEU A 157 -10.14 -11.02 0.70
CA LEU A 157 -11.56 -10.96 1.05
C LEU A 157 -12.19 -12.36 1.10
N ASP A 158 -11.83 -13.13 2.11
CA ASP A 158 -12.47 -14.42 2.41
C ASP A 158 -13.62 -14.24 3.42
N ALA A 159 -14.34 -15.33 3.73
CA ALA A 159 -15.44 -15.28 4.68
C ALA A 159 -15.03 -14.79 6.07
N THR A 160 -13.80 -15.12 6.51
CA THR A 160 -13.28 -14.72 7.82
C THR A 160 -12.94 -13.24 7.83
N SER A 161 -12.20 -12.75 6.83
CA SER A 161 -11.82 -11.35 6.78
C SER A 161 -13.04 -10.45 6.62
N LYS A 162 -14.02 -10.82 5.78
CA LYS A 162 -15.29 -10.09 5.62
C LYS A 162 -16.10 -9.98 6.92
N ALA A 163 -16.16 -11.04 7.72
CA ALA A 163 -16.88 -11.05 8.99
C ALA A 163 -16.10 -10.40 10.15
N SER A 164 -14.84 -10.00 9.92
CA SER A 164 -14.00 -9.43 10.98
C SER A 164 -14.27 -7.94 11.16
N ASN A 165 -14.34 -7.50 12.43
CA ASN A 165 -14.46 -6.09 12.78
C ASN A 165 -13.16 -5.34 12.44
N VAL A 166 -13.27 -4.36 11.53
CA VAL A 166 -12.18 -3.45 11.13
C VAL A 166 -12.25 -2.12 11.89
N ALA A 167 -13.44 -1.77 12.36
CA ALA A 167 -13.67 -0.71 13.33
C ALA A 167 -14.57 -1.24 14.46
N PRO A 168 -14.67 -0.55 15.61
CA PRO A 168 -15.54 -0.96 16.72
C PRO A 168 -16.98 -1.32 16.33
N ASN A 169 -17.52 -0.72 15.26
CA ASN A 169 -18.91 -0.93 14.84
C ASN A 169 -19.06 -1.32 13.37
N PHE A 170 -17.99 -1.74 12.70
CA PHE A 170 -18.05 -2.13 11.30
C PHE A 170 -17.19 -3.36 11.00
N GLN A 171 -17.77 -4.28 10.25
CA GLN A 171 -17.11 -5.42 9.62
C GLN A 171 -16.55 -5.04 8.26
N LEU A 172 -15.46 -5.70 7.83
CA LEU A 172 -14.84 -5.42 6.54
C LEU A 172 -15.82 -5.61 5.36
N GLY A 173 -16.70 -6.62 5.47
CA GLY A 173 -17.73 -6.94 4.49
C GLY A 173 -18.66 -5.78 4.14
N GLU A 174 -18.92 -4.88 5.09
CA GLU A 174 -19.84 -3.74 4.91
C GLU A 174 -19.27 -2.69 3.94
N PHE A 175 -17.96 -2.67 3.73
CA PHE A 175 -17.29 -1.74 2.82
C PHE A 175 -17.07 -2.34 1.42
N ILE A 176 -17.64 -3.51 1.12
CA ILE A 176 -17.43 -4.21 -0.15
C ILE A 176 -18.77 -4.38 -0.84
N THR A 177 -18.97 -3.64 -1.94
CA THR A 177 -20.24 -3.66 -2.69
C THR A 177 -20.55 -5.03 -3.28
N GLU A 178 -19.52 -5.75 -3.73
CA GLU A 178 -19.66 -7.05 -4.38
C GLU A 178 -19.27 -8.20 -3.43
N SER A 179 -20.26 -8.91 -2.90
CA SER A 179 -20.05 -9.99 -1.92
C SER A 179 -19.20 -11.16 -2.43
N THR A 180 -19.10 -11.34 -3.74
CA THR A 180 -18.35 -12.44 -4.39
C THR A 180 -16.86 -12.16 -4.55
N LEU A 181 -16.40 -10.91 -4.35
CA LEU A 181 -14.99 -10.56 -4.51
C LEU A 181 -14.11 -11.31 -3.50
N THR A 182 -12.95 -11.78 -3.96
CA THR A 182 -11.94 -12.44 -3.12
C THR A 182 -10.74 -11.54 -2.81
N SER A 183 -10.70 -10.36 -3.43
CA SER A 183 -9.78 -9.29 -3.10
C SER A 183 -10.29 -7.94 -3.58
N GLY A 184 -9.85 -6.88 -2.91
CA GLY A 184 -10.23 -5.51 -3.25
C GLY A 184 -9.37 -4.49 -2.52
N VAL A 185 -9.67 -3.21 -2.73
CA VAL A 185 -9.00 -2.12 -2.02
C VAL A 185 -9.99 -1.55 -1.01
N VAL A 186 -9.65 -1.61 0.27
CA VAL A 186 -10.48 -1.03 1.32
C VAL A 186 -9.56 -0.28 2.25
N ASP A 187 -9.51 1.03 2.08
CA ASP A 187 -8.58 1.89 2.79
C ASP A 187 -8.87 1.90 4.30
N PRO A 188 -7.91 1.49 5.15
CA PRO A 188 -8.07 1.53 6.59
C PRO A 188 -8.40 2.93 7.16
N MET A 189 -7.98 4.00 6.48
CA MET A 189 -8.25 5.37 6.91
C MET A 189 -9.64 5.87 6.57
N MET A 190 -10.12 5.56 5.37
CA MET A 190 -11.53 5.75 5.02
C MET A 190 -12.45 5.12 6.09
N ILE A 191 -12.13 3.91 6.57
CA ILE A 191 -12.88 3.26 7.65
C ILE A 191 -12.78 4.03 8.98
N GLN A 192 -11.65 4.70 9.26
CA GLN A 192 -11.50 5.61 10.42
C GLN A 192 -12.43 6.79 10.34
N HIS A 193 -12.56 7.37 9.17
CA HIS A 193 -13.48 8.48 8.95
C HIS A 193 -14.94 8.07 9.18
N VAL A 194 -15.36 6.92 8.64
CA VAL A 194 -16.72 6.40 8.88
C VAL A 194 -16.96 6.09 10.35
N GLN A 195 -15.99 5.46 11.02
CA GLN A 195 -16.13 5.17 12.45
C GLN A 195 -16.23 6.45 13.29
N ASN A 196 -15.44 7.48 13.00
CA ASN A 196 -15.50 8.75 13.70
C ASN A 196 -16.85 9.43 13.49
N ALA A 197 -17.33 9.48 12.24
CA ALA A 197 -18.65 10.01 11.91
C ALA A 197 -19.77 9.24 12.61
N ARG A 198 -19.70 7.92 12.67
CA ARG A 198 -20.65 7.09 13.44
C ARG A 198 -20.58 7.36 14.93
N THR A 199 -19.39 7.56 15.50
CA THR A 199 -19.21 7.94 16.90
C THR A 199 -19.91 9.27 17.19
N ARG A 200 -19.76 10.28 16.33
CA ARG A 200 -20.48 11.57 16.46
C ARG A 200 -21.98 11.41 16.30
N LYS A 201 -22.42 10.54 15.38
CA LYS A 201 -23.83 10.23 15.17
C LYS A 201 -24.48 9.64 16.44
N GLY A 202 -23.73 8.88 17.22
CA GLY A 202 -24.21 8.25 18.45
C GLY A 202 -25.20 7.08 18.24
N SER A 203 -25.40 6.64 16.99
CA SER A 203 -26.30 5.54 16.64
C SER A 203 -25.69 4.66 15.54
N ALA A 204 -26.37 3.57 15.19
CA ALA A 204 -26.03 2.78 14.00
C ALA A 204 -26.00 3.68 12.73
N MET A 205 -25.12 3.33 11.81
CA MET A 205 -24.93 3.95 10.50
C MET A 205 -24.74 2.82 9.49
N SER A 206 -25.56 2.79 8.46
CA SER A 206 -25.47 1.81 7.37
C SER A 206 -24.60 2.34 6.25
N ILE A 207 -23.90 1.45 5.57
CA ILE A 207 -23.15 1.76 4.35
C ILE A 207 -23.99 1.34 3.15
N ASN A 208 -24.19 2.24 2.19
CA ASN A 208 -24.89 1.95 0.93
C ASN A 208 -23.93 1.27 -0.05
N SER A 209 -22.75 1.87 -0.23
CA SER A 209 -21.72 1.32 -1.09
C SER A 209 -20.32 1.74 -0.64
N GLY A 210 -19.35 0.87 -0.87
CA GLY A 210 -17.93 1.08 -0.55
C GLY A 210 -17.07 0.72 -1.76
N TYR A 211 -16.08 -0.15 -1.58
CA TYR A 211 -15.26 -0.64 -2.69
C TYR A 211 -16.12 -1.24 -3.82
N ARG A 212 -15.80 -0.88 -5.06
CA ARG A 212 -16.35 -1.46 -6.30
C ARG A 212 -15.20 -1.89 -7.20
N SER A 213 -15.26 -3.09 -7.78
CA SER A 213 -14.29 -3.45 -8.81
C SER A 213 -14.47 -2.56 -10.05
N PRO A 214 -13.40 -2.33 -10.86
CA PRO A 214 -13.53 -1.59 -12.12
C PRO A 214 -14.62 -2.15 -13.04
N ASN A 215 -14.74 -3.48 -13.13
CA ASN A 215 -15.75 -4.15 -13.93
C ASN A 215 -17.17 -3.86 -13.45
N HIS A 216 -17.42 -3.95 -12.14
CA HIS A 216 -18.73 -3.65 -11.57
C HIS A 216 -19.09 -2.17 -11.70
N ASN A 217 -18.13 -1.28 -11.44
CA ASN A 217 -18.33 0.15 -11.60
C ASN A 217 -18.75 0.48 -13.05
N ALA A 218 -18.09 -0.11 -14.05
CA ALA A 218 -18.50 0.05 -15.44
C ALA A 218 -19.89 -0.54 -15.73
N ALA A 219 -20.21 -1.72 -15.18
CA ALA A 219 -21.49 -2.39 -15.39
C ALA A 219 -22.69 -1.59 -14.88
N ILE A 220 -22.53 -0.82 -13.80
CA ILE A 220 -23.57 0.06 -13.26
C ILE A 220 -23.55 1.48 -13.87
N GLY A 221 -22.69 1.73 -14.86
CA GLY A 221 -22.56 3.06 -15.48
C GLY A 221 -21.86 4.10 -14.60
N GLY A 222 -21.06 3.67 -13.63
CA GLY A 222 -20.29 4.55 -12.76
C GLY A 222 -19.21 5.33 -13.51
N ALA A 223 -18.80 6.47 -12.95
CA ALA A 223 -17.76 7.31 -13.53
C ALA A 223 -16.45 6.54 -13.73
N SER A 224 -15.75 6.77 -14.85
CA SER A 224 -14.52 6.07 -15.20
C SER A 224 -13.46 6.15 -14.10
N LEU A 225 -13.33 7.31 -13.45
CA LEU A 225 -12.38 7.54 -12.35
C LEU A 225 -13.08 7.58 -10.99
N SER A 226 -14.11 6.74 -10.76
CA SER A 226 -14.82 6.70 -9.48
C SER A 226 -13.90 6.28 -8.33
N ARG A 227 -13.90 7.04 -7.23
CA ARG A 227 -13.09 6.77 -6.04
C ARG A 227 -13.47 5.49 -5.28
N HIS A 228 -14.68 4.97 -5.48
CA HIS A 228 -15.04 3.63 -4.98
C HIS A 228 -14.13 2.53 -5.52
N MET A 229 -13.62 2.68 -6.74
CA MET A 229 -12.65 1.73 -7.29
C MET A 229 -11.32 1.82 -6.56
N TRP A 230 -10.95 2.99 -6.06
CA TRP A 230 -9.75 3.14 -5.27
C TRP A 230 -9.99 2.78 -3.80
N GLY A 231 -11.22 2.58 -3.33
CA GLY A 231 -11.48 2.08 -1.97
C GLY A 231 -11.36 3.12 -0.86
N ASP A 232 -11.36 4.41 -1.24
CA ASP A 232 -11.32 5.57 -0.34
C ASP A 232 -12.54 6.48 -0.50
N ALA A 233 -13.65 5.91 -0.98
CA ALA A 233 -14.95 6.56 -1.03
C ALA A 233 -16.00 5.71 -0.34
N MET A 234 -17.04 6.36 0.18
CA MET A 234 -18.26 5.67 0.60
C MET A 234 -19.52 6.45 0.27
N ASP A 235 -20.59 5.67 0.11
CA ASP A 235 -21.95 6.17 0.05
C ASP A 235 -22.68 5.78 1.34
N ILE A 236 -23.32 6.77 1.99
CA ILE A 236 -24.19 6.57 3.14
C ILE A 236 -25.64 6.89 2.74
N PRO A 237 -26.64 6.02 3.01
CA PRO A 237 -28.02 6.30 2.61
C PRO A 237 -28.52 7.63 3.17
N ALA A 238 -29.06 8.48 2.28
CA ALA A 238 -29.64 9.77 2.60
C ALA A 238 -30.74 10.08 1.59
N THR A 239 -32.00 10.04 2.00
CA THR A 239 -33.14 10.17 1.08
C THR A 239 -33.81 11.55 1.13
N THR A 240 -33.33 12.44 2.00
CA THR A 240 -33.83 13.81 2.12
C THR A 240 -32.68 14.80 2.21
N THR A 241 -32.94 16.06 1.87
CA THR A 241 -31.96 17.15 2.03
C THR A 241 -31.51 17.30 3.48
N ALA A 242 -32.41 17.02 4.44
CA ALA A 242 -32.08 17.06 5.85
C ALA A 242 -31.08 15.95 6.24
N ASP A 243 -31.29 14.71 5.76
CA ASP A 243 -30.36 13.60 6.00
C ASP A 243 -28.99 13.90 5.36
N TYR A 244 -28.98 14.36 4.12
CA TYR A 244 -27.76 14.71 3.39
C TYR A 244 -26.96 15.80 4.14
N ASN A 245 -27.62 16.89 4.56
CA ASN A 245 -26.97 17.95 5.33
C ASN A 245 -26.50 17.47 6.71
N TYR A 246 -27.22 16.53 7.32
CA TYR A 246 -26.81 15.92 8.57
C TYR A 246 -25.52 15.11 8.39
N TYR A 247 -25.42 14.26 7.38
CA TYR A 247 -24.18 13.52 7.09
C TYR A 247 -23.02 14.46 6.73
N ASN A 248 -23.25 15.52 5.95
CA ASN A 248 -22.24 16.56 5.73
C ASN A 248 -21.66 17.09 7.05
N SER A 249 -22.51 17.38 8.03
CA SER A 249 -22.06 17.87 9.34
C SER A 249 -21.28 16.84 10.16
N LEU A 250 -21.59 15.54 10.01
CA LEU A 250 -20.89 14.47 10.73
C LEU A 250 -19.49 14.22 10.17
N PHE A 251 -19.36 14.30 8.84
CA PHE A 251 -18.13 14.03 8.10
C PHE A 251 -17.25 15.26 7.90
N SER A 252 -17.73 16.49 8.14
CA SER A 252 -16.93 17.71 7.94
C SER A 252 -15.63 17.71 8.75
N ALA A 253 -15.64 17.13 9.95
CA ALA A 253 -14.45 17.01 10.80
C ALA A 253 -13.46 15.94 10.32
N GLU A 254 -13.87 15.06 9.41
CA GLU A 254 -13.00 14.05 8.79
C GLU A 254 -12.31 14.57 7.53
N GLY A 255 -12.65 15.78 7.07
CA GLY A 255 -11.98 16.44 5.94
C GLY A 255 -11.96 15.64 4.64
N PRO A 256 -13.11 15.17 4.12
CA PRO A 256 -13.15 14.58 2.78
C PRO A 256 -12.66 15.59 1.75
N ASP A 257 -11.88 15.11 0.78
CA ASP A 257 -11.37 15.91 -0.34
C ASP A 257 -12.48 16.31 -1.30
N TYR A 258 -13.50 15.47 -1.40
CA TYR A 258 -14.66 15.69 -2.24
C TYR A 258 -15.92 15.11 -1.61
N ILE A 259 -17.01 15.87 -1.75
CA ILE A 259 -18.37 15.48 -1.39
C ILE A 259 -19.22 15.75 -2.64
N GLU A 260 -19.89 14.73 -3.18
CA GLU A 260 -20.83 14.93 -4.29
C GLU A 260 -22.04 15.73 -3.79
N SER A 261 -22.55 16.65 -4.61
CA SER A 261 -23.80 17.32 -4.29
C SER A 261 -24.95 16.32 -4.22
N PHE A 262 -26.00 16.64 -3.45
CA PHE A 262 -27.14 15.71 -3.30
C PHE A 262 -27.83 15.38 -4.63
N ALA A 263 -27.79 16.31 -5.59
CA ALA A 263 -28.30 16.10 -6.94
C ALA A 263 -27.44 15.14 -7.76
N GLU A 264 -26.11 15.24 -7.67
CA GLU A 264 -25.17 14.30 -8.30
C GLU A 264 -25.33 12.89 -7.70
N ALA A 265 -25.55 12.81 -6.39
CA ALA A 265 -25.86 11.58 -5.66
C ALA A 265 -27.27 11.01 -5.96
N GLY A 266 -28.00 11.58 -6.93
CA GLY A 266 -29.32 11.10 -7.35
C GLY A 266 -30.38 11.17 -6.24
N TYR A 267 -30.21 12.07 -5.27
CA TYR A 267 -31.10 12.26 -4.12
C TYR A 267 -31.31 11.02 -3.24
N ASN A 268 -30.33 10.11 -3.17
CA ASN A 268 -30.48 8.84 -2.42
C ASN A 268 -29.33 8.49 -1.48
N HIS A 269 -28.19 9.19 -1.56
CA HIS A 269 -27.06 9.00 -0.64
C HIS A 269 -26.29 10.30 -0.40
N TRP A 270 -25.43 10.25 0.62
CA TRP A 270 -24.30 11.15 0.80
C TRP A 270 -23.04 10.42 0.31
N HIS A 271 -22.25 11.08 -0.52
CA HIS A 271 -20.97 10.57 -1.01
C HIS A 271 -19.83 11.39 -0.44
N GLY A 272 -18.76 10.74 0.00
CA GLY A 272 -17.50 11.40 0.34
C GLY A 272 -16.30 10.54 0.01
N ASP A 273 -15.21 11.18 -0.40
CA ASP A 273 -13.94 10.52 -0.65
C ASP A 273 -12.71 11.29 -0.11
N TRP A 274 -11.64 10.55 0.14
CA TRP A 274 -10.36 11.03 0.69
C TRP A 274 -9.22 10.80 -0.31
N ARG A 275 -9.45 11.16 -1.58
CA ARG A 275 -8.54 10.85 -2.70
C ARG A 275 -7.09 11.31 -2.53
N ASN A 276 -6.82 12.32 -1.72
CA ASN A 276 -5.49 12.86 -1.50
C ASN A 276 -4.88 12.39 -0.18
N GLU A 277 -5.62 11.64 0.64
CA GLU A 277 -5.07 11.06 1.84
C GLU A 277 -4.10 9.94 1.48
N VAL A 278 -2.92 10.01 2.07
CA VAL A 278 -1.87 9.02 1.83
C VAL A 278 -2.24 7.74 2.58
N ARG A 279 -2.61 6.71 1.82
CA ARG A 279 -2.91 5.33 2.31
C ARG A 279 -1.76 4.67 3.07
N ASP A 280 -0.59 5.26 2.87
CA ASP A 280 0.73 4.84 3.29
C ASP A 280 1.27 5.87 4.29
N TYR A 281 0.91 5.78 5.58
CA TYR A 281 1.53 6.64 6.58
C TYR A 281 3.00 6.32 6.76
N THR A 282 3.87 7.07 6.09
CA THR A 282 5.05 7.65 6.73
C THR A 282 4.58 8.58 7.84
N ASN A 283 4.38 8.06 9.05
CA ASN A 283 4.38 8.93 10.22
C ASN A 283 5.82 9.01 10.72
N TYR A 284 6.60 9.89 10.09
CA TYR A 284 7.43 10.96 10.66
C TYR A 284 8.16 11.68 9.52
#